data_AF-A0A920N9Y3-F1
#
_entry.id   AF-A0A920N9Y3-F1
#
_cell.length_a   1.000
_cell.length_b   1.000
_cell.length_c   1.000
_cell.angle_alpha   90.00
_cell.angle_beta   90.00
_cell.angle_gamma   90.00
#
_symmetry.space_group_name_H-M   'P 1'
#
loop_
_entity.id
_entity.type
_entity.pdbx_description
1 polymer ?
#
loop_
_entity_poly.entity_id
_entity_poly.type
_entity_poly.pdbx_seq_one_letter_code
_entity_poly.pdbx_strand_id
1 'polypeptide(L)'
;MHQRKFRRILAYIGEFFSGFNTYAAAERIGPRVSILDNNGNKLANLGYQSFGDGPGQFYSPHAIAVDSKGDIYVAEVSLTEKYGGIVEPPKPGVQRRSFQKLIKQ
;
A
#
# COMPACT_ATOMS: atom_id res chain seq x y z
N MET A 1 -38.80 -3.25 -15.48
CA MET A 1 -38.14 -3.20 -14.16
C MET A 1 -36.65 -3.03 -14.36
N HIS A 2 -36.09 -1.85 -14.09
CA HIS A 2 -34.66 -1.58 -14.22
C HIS A 2 -34.00 -1.89 -12.87
N GLN A 3 -33.30 -3.02 -12.76
CA GLN A 3 -32.49 -3.30 -11.57
C GLN A 3 -31.37 -2.25 -11.50
N ARG A 4 -31.42 -1.35 -10.52
CA ARG A 4 -30.29 -0.46 -10.22
C ARG A 4 -29.12 -1.36 -9.80
N LYS A 5 -28.08 -1.46 -10.63
CA LYS A 5 -26.79 -2.01 -10.20
C LYS A 5 -26.29 -1.14 -9.06
N PHE A 6 -26.39 -1.63 -7.83
CA PHE A 6 -25.71 -1.01 -6.71
C PHE A 6 -24.21 -1.03 -7.01
N ARG A 7 -23.59 0.14 -7.09
CA ARG A 7 -22.14 0.24 -7.17
C ARG A 7 -21.58 -0.31 -5.86
N ARG A 8 -20.74 -1.35 -5.95
CA ARG A 8 -20.02 -1.90 -4.80
C ARG A 8 -19.13 -0.79 -4.25
N ILE A 9 -19.41 -0.33 -3.04
CA ILE A 9 -18.55 0.61 -2.33
C ILE A 9 -17.35 -0.18 -1.82
N LEU A 10 -16.15 0.34 -2.09
CA LEU A 10 -14.89 -0.25 -1.66
C LEU A 10 -14.15 0.73 -0.77
N ALA A 11 -13.52 0.21 0.28
CA ALA A 11 -12.58 0.95 1.10
C ALA A 11 -11.16 0.49 0.79
N TYR A 12 -10.24 1.44 0.68
CA TYR A 12 -8.81 1.21 0.45
C TYR A 12 -8.05 1.73 1.66
N ILE A 13 -7.32 0.84 2.34
CA ILE A 13 -6.66 1.15 3.60
C ILE A 13 -5.16 0.96 3.41
N GLY A 14 -4.40 2.04 3.56
CA GLY A 14 -2.95 1.97 3.71
C GLY A 14 -2.62 1.40 5.07
N GLU A 15 -1.98 0.24 5.09
CA GLU A 15 -1.55 -0.40 6.34
C GLU A 15 -0.07 -0.15 6.56
N PHE A 16 0.21 0.55 7.65
CA PHE A 16 1.55 0.83 8.10
C PHE A 16 2.21 -0.41 8.71
N PHE A 17 3.53 -0.48 8.58
CA PHE A 17 4.38 -1.49 9.18
C PHE A 17 5.18 -0.86 10.32
N SER A 18 4.99 -1.32 11.55
CA SER A 18 5.55 -0.64 12.74
C SER A 18 7.02 -0.96 13.06
N GLY A 19 7.81 -1.49 12.12
CA GLY A 19 9.27 -1.49 12.23
C GLY A 19 9.87 -2.32 13.36
N PHE A 20 9.24 -3.43 13.77
CA PHE A 20 9.87 -4.38 14.71
C PHE A 20 10.72 -5.41 13.94
N ASN A 21 11.91 -5.75 14.43
CA ASN A 21 12.88 -6.62 13.73
C ASN A 21 12.34 -7.99 13.31
N THR A 22 11.39 -8.56 14.05
CA THR A 22 10.74 -9.84 13.71
C THR A 22 9.82 -9.76 12.49
N TYR A 23 9.47 -8.55 12.06
CA TYR A 23 8.52 -8.29 11.00
C TYR A 23 9.21 -8.06 9.64
N ALA A 24 10.51 -7.73 9.61
CA ALA A 24 11.23 -7.52 8.33
C ALA A 24 11.32 -8.81 7.49
N ALA A 25 11.29 -9.97 8.15
CA ALA A 25 11.36 -11.31 7.55
C ALA A 25 9.98 -11.98 7.38
N ALA A 26 8.91 -11.43 7.94
CA ALA A 26 7.59 -12.04 7.82
C ALA A 26 6.87 -11.52 6.57
N GLU A 27 6.47 -12.45 5.71
CA GLU A 27 5.61 -12.16 4.57
C GLU A 27 4.19 -11.82 5.07
N ARG A 28 3.44 -11.02 4.31
CA ARG A 28 2.00 -10.76 4.49
C ARG A 28 1.59 -9.84 5.66
N ILE A 29 2.53 -9.17 6.32
CA ILE A 29 2.26 -8.25 7.46
C ILE A 29 2.35 -6.77 7.11
N GLY A 30 2.90 -6.41 5.94
CA GLY A 30 2.92 -5.05 5.41
C GLY A 30 4.35 -4.54 5.17
N PRO A 31 4.52 -3.29 4.71
CA PRO A 31 3.49 -2.29 4.35
C PRO A 31 2.68 -2.68 3.11
N ARG A 32 1.38 -2.34 3.08
CA ARG A 32 0.46 -2.79 2.03
C ARG A 32 -0.77 -1.89 1.88
N VAL A 33 -1.59 -2.16 0.86
CA VAL A 33 -2.96 -1.63 0.73
C VAL A 33 -3.97 -2.76 0.87
N SER A 34 -4.88 -2.68 1.83
CA SER A 34 -6.04 -3.57 1.94
C SER A 34 -7.25 -3.00 1.21
N ILE A 35 -7.99 -3.88 0.54
CA ILE A 35 -9.25 -3.57 -0.14
C ILE A 35 -10.38 -4.29 0.59
N LEU A 36 -11.37 -3.54 1.06
CA LEU A 36 -12.51 -4.05 1.81
C LEU A 36 -13.83 -3.68 1.10
N ASP A 37 -14.88 -4.47 1.34
CA ASP A 37 -16.24 -4.04 1.03
C ASP A 37 -16.81 -3.10 2.11
N ASN A 38 -18.02 -2.60 1.88
CA ASN A 38 -18.72 -1.69 2.78
C ASN A 38 -19.23 -2.34 4.08
N ASN A 39 -19.10 -3.64 4.23
CA ASN A 39 -19.38 -4.36 5.48
C ASN A 39 -18.09 -4.61 6.27
N GLY A 40 -16.93 -4.15 5.78
CA GLY A 40 -15.64 -4.39 6.38
C GLY A 40 -15.04 -5.76 6.06
N ASN A 41 -15.61 -6.53 5.13
CA ASN A 41 -15.00 -7.79 4.71
C ASN A 41 -13.79 -7.48 3.83
N LYS A 42 -12.64 -8.06 4.17
CA LYS A 42 -11.43 -7.94 3.37
C LYS A 42 -11.56 -8.74 2.07
N LEU A 43 -11.37 -8.07 0.94
CA LEU A 43 -11.47 -8.65 -0.40
C LEU A 43 -10.09 -9.01 -0.97
N ALA A 44 -9.09 -8.15 -0.76
CA ALA A 44 -7.76 -8.33 -1.31
C ALA A 44 -6.71 -7.51 -0.56
N ASN A 45 -5.44 -7.89 -0.74
CA ASN A 45 -4.28 -7.10 -0.33
C ASN A 45 -3.41 -6.82 -1.56
N LEU A 46 -2.86 -5.62 -1.64
CA LEU A 46 -1.78 -5.25 -2.56
C LEU A 46 -0.53 -5.05 -1.71
N GLY A 47 0.50 -5.83 -1.95
CA GLY A 47 1.69 -5.88 -1.08
C GLY A 47 1.67 -7.10 -0.17
N TYR A 48 2.42 -8.11 -0.60
CA TYR A 48 2.64 -9.38 0.11
C TYR A 48 4.05 -9.50 0.66
N GLN A 49 5.00 -8.86 -0.01
CA GLN A 49 6.41 -8.84 0.35
C GLN A 49 6.67 -7.77 1.41
N SER A 50 7.88 -7.82 1.99
CA SER A 50 8.39 -6.75 2.85
C SER A 50 8.51 -5.42 2.09
N PHE A 51 8.81 -4.34 2.80
CA PHE A 51 8.92 -3.02 2.20
C PHE A 51 10.02 -2.95 1.12
N GLY A 52 9.89 -1.99 0.20
CA GLY A 52 10.93 -1.76 -0.81
C GLY A 52 10.45 -1.15 -2.11
N ASP A 53 11.39 -1.03 -3.05
CA ASP A 53 11.16 -0.47 -4.38
C ASP A 53 10.68 -1.52 -5.41
N GLY A 54 10.59 -2.80 -5.04
CA GLY A 54 10.13 -3.86 -5.94
C GLY A 54 8.66 -3.72 -6.38
N PRO A 55 8.25 -4.44 -7.45
CA PRO A 55 6.84 -4.48 -7.86
C PRO A 55 5.93 -4.98 -6.73
N GLY A 56 4.90 -4.19 -6.42
CA GLY A 56 3.98 -4.49 -5.33
C GLY A 56 4.57 -4.33 -3.92
N GLN A 57 5.78 -3.79 -3.78
CA GLN A 57 6.33 -3.38 -2.49
C GLN A 57 5.98 -1.92 -2.19
N PHE A 58 5.85 -1.62 -0.91
CA PHE A 58 5.52 -0.29 -0.39
C PHE A 58 6.54 0.11 0.68
N TYR A 59 6.57 1.37 1.07
CA TYR A 59 7.23 1.85 2.28
C TYR A 59 6.17 2.25 3.31
N SER A 60 5.50 3.38 3.11
CA SER A 60 4.53 3.88 4.08
C SER A 60 3.37 4.52 3.33
N PRO A 61 2.38 3.72 2.89
CA PRO A 61 1.24 4.25 2.16
C PRO A 61 0.44 5.20 3.07
N HIS A 62 0.37 6.47 2.69
CA HIS A 62 -0.28 7.53 3.48
C HIS A 62 -1.47 8.15 2.77
N ALA A 63 -1.37 8.30 1.45
CA ALA A 63 -2.46 8.81 0.63
C ALA A 63 -2.82 7.80 -0.45
N ILE A 64 -4.12 7.58 -0.65
CA ILE A 64 -4.65 6.67 -1.66
C ILE A 64 -5.76 7.38 -2.43
N ALA A 65 -5.70 7.31 -3.75
CA ALA A 65 -6.77 7.73 -4.65
C ALA A 65 -7.06 6.63 -5.68
N VAL A 66 -8.30 6.58 -6.17
CA VAL A 66 -8.74 5.61 -7.17
C VAL A 66 -9.47 6.35 -8.28
N ASP A 67 -9.07 6.10 -9.53
CA ASP A 67 -9.72 6.72 -10.68
C ASP A 67 -10.93 5.93 -11.19
N SER A 68 -11.60 6.45 -12.23
CA SER A 68 -12.79 5.83 -12.82
C SER A 68 -12.52 4.50 -13.55
N LYS A 69 -11.26 4.19 -13.87
CA LYS A 69 -10.85 2.90 -14.43
C LYS A 69 -10.59 1.87 -13.32
N GLY A 70 -10.47 2.34 -12.08
CA GLY A 70 -10.14 1.52 -10.92
C GLY A 70 -8.64 1.37 -10.71
N ASP A 71 -7.81 2.18 -11.37
CA ASP A 71 -6.39 2.26 -11.07
C ASP A 71 -6.20 2.94 -9.71
N ILE A 72 -5.21 2.48 -8.95
CA ILE A 72 -4.95 2.94 -7.59
C ILE A 72 -3.66 3.74 -7.58
N TYR A 73 -3.69 4.92 -6.98
CA TYR A 73 -2.55 5.81 -6.83
C TYR A 73 -2.21 5.88 -5.35
N VAL A 74 -0.95 5.58 -5.01
CA VAL A 74 -0.49 5.51 -3.63
C VAL A 74 0.67 6.47 -3.46
N ALA A 75 0.54 7.42 -2.54
CA ALA A 75 1.62 8.30 -2.11
C ALA A 75 2.19 7.82 -0.77
N GLU A 76 3.52 7.83 -0.68
CA GLU A 76 4.28 7.14 0.35
C GLU A 76 5.24 8.07 1.07
N VAL A 77 5.29 7.96 2.39
CA VAL A 77 6.33 8.58 3.20
C VAL A 77 7.55 7.65 3.23
N SER A 78 8.37 7.67 2.18
CA SER A 78 9.47 6.70 2.00
C SER A 78 10.84 7.17 2.53
N LEU A 79 11.02 8.48 2.72
CA LEU A 79 12.31 9.07 3.12
C LEU A 79 12.46 9.17 4.64
N THR A 80 11.46 9.71 5.33
CA THR A 80 11.51 9.92 6.79
C THR A 80 11.13 8.68 7.57
N GLU A 81 10.46 7.71 6.93
CA GLU A 81 10.17 6.43 7.54
C GLU A 81 11.46 5.59 7.63
N LYS A 82 11.99 5.48 8.84
CA LYS A 82 13.20 4.72 9.15
C LYS A 82 12.90 3.37 9.81
N TYR A 83 11.62 3.07 10.10
CA TYR A 83 11.20 1.86 10.82
C TYR A 83 12.06 1.58 12.06
N GLY A 84 12.20 2.57 12.93
CA GLY A 84 13.02 2.44 14.14
C GLY A 84 14.53 2.27 13.90
N GLY A 85 15.03 2.61 12.71
CA GLY A 85 16.46 2.51 12.35
C GLY A 85 16.83 1.25 11.58
N ILE A 86 15.87 0.38 11.25
CA ILE A 86 16.08 -0.82 10.42
C ILE A 86 16.44 -0.46 8.98
N VAL A 87 15.90 0.65 8.49
CA VAL A 87 16.10 1.08 7.12
C VAL A 87 17.15 2.17 7.07
N GLU A 88 18.30 1.82 6.49
CA GLU A 88 19.37 2.78 6.20
C GLU A 88 18.81 3.95 5.38
N PRO A 89 19.27 5.18 5.59
CA PRO A 89 18.93 6.27 4.70
C PRO A 89 19.37 5.93 3.26
N PRO A 90 18.63 6.37 2.24
CA PRO A 90 19.11 6.20 0.88
C PRO A 90 20.48 6.86 0.71
N LYS A 91 21.33 6.26 -0.13
CA LYS A 91 22.65 6.83 -0.45
C LYS A 91 22.49 8.28 -0.95
N PRO A 92 23.47 9.17 -0.70
CA PRO A 92 23.42 10.53 -1.21
C PRO A 92 23.10 10.56 -2.70
N GLY A 93 22.11 11.37 -3.09
CA GLY A 93 21.65 11.49 -4.48
C GLY A 93 20.64 10.43 -4.95
N VAL A 94 20.30 9.43 -4.12
CA VAL A 94 19.25 8.45 -4.43
C VAL A 94 17.93 8.87 -3.81
N GLN A 95 16.91 9.07 -4.63
CA GLN A 95 15.54 9.30 -4.16
C GLN A 95 14.78 7.98 -4.15
N ARG A 96 14.19 7.63 -3.00
CA ARG A 96 13.24 6.51 -2.93
C ARG A 96 11.96 6.84 -3.66
N ARG A 97 11.30 5.82 -4.20
CA ARG A 97 9.95 6.00 -4.72
C ARG A 97 9.05 6.51 -3.60
N SER A 98 8.35 7.62 -3.86
CA SER A 98 7.34 8.19 -2.96
C SER A 98 5.93 8.14 -3.55
N PHE A 99 5.79 7.58 -4.75
CA PHE A 99 4.53 7.50 -5.46
C PHE A 99 4.49 6.30 -6.40
N GLN A 100 3.38 5.58 -6.41
CA GLN A 100 3.15 4.47 -7.34
C GLN A 100 1.72 4.44 -7.86
N LYS A 101 1.59 4.07 -9.14
CA LYS A 101 0.31 3.77 -9.80
C LYS A 101 0.20 2.27 -10.02
N LEU A 102 -0.88 1.67 -9.53
CA LEU A 102 -1.23 0.26 -9.69
C LEU A 102 -2.36 0.15 -10.70
N ILE A 103 -2.09 -0.54 -11.81
CA ILE A 103 -3.04 -0.71 -12.90
C ILE A 103 -3.96 -1.88 -12.61
N LYS A 104 -5.26 -1.65 -12.74
CA LYS A 104 -6.24 -2.74 -12.68
C LYS A 104 -6.17 -3.57 -13.97
N GLN A 105 -5.85 -4.86 -13.83
CA GLN A 105 -5.86 -5.84 -14.93
C GLN A 105 -7.26 -6.44 -15.13
#